data_AF-A0A0V0I182-F1
#
_entry.id   AF-A0A0V0I182-F1
#
_cell.length_a   1.000
_cell.length_b   1.000
_cell.length_c   1.000
_cell.angle_alpha   90.00
_cell.angle_beta   90.00
_cell.angle_gamma   90.00
#
_symmetry.space_group_name_H-M   'P 1'
#
loop_
_entity.id
_entity.type
_entity.pdbx_description
1 polymer ?
#
loop_
_entity_poly.entity_id
_entity_poly.type
_entity_poly.pdbx_seq_one_letter_code
_entity_poly.pdbx_strand_id
1 'polypeptide(L)'
;MLETDVKVRLDTQVISKSERFNYLRFKIQGYRLIHNDVTHYIGMARMKRRLASGVMGDKKIPPKHKGKFYRVVVRPALLYGTEC
;
A
#
# COMPACT_ATOMS: atom_id res chain seq x y z
N MET A 1 16.27 -21.17 19.11
CA MET A 1 15.45 -22.26 19.64
C MET A 1 14.02 -22.06 19.15
N LEU A 2 13.51 -23.08 18.44
CA LEU A 2 12.14 -23.29 17.92
C LEU A 2 11.59 -22.25 16.92
N GLU A 3 11.98 -22.39 15.65
CA GLU A 3 11.04 -22.11 14.56
C GLU A 3 9.90 -23.13 14.69
N THR A 4 8.76 -22.68 15.21
CA THR A 4 7.55 -23.48 15.16
C THR A 4 7.15 -23.65 13.70
N ASP A 5 7.29 -24.88 13.20
CA ASP A 5 6.74 -25.31 11.92
C ASP A 5 5.21 -25.24 12.01
N VAL A 6 4.66 -24.04 11.81
CA VAL A 6 3.22 -23.82 11.81
C VAL A 6 2.66 -24.46 10.54
N LYS A 7 2.26 -25.73 10.66
CA LYS A 7 1.52 -26.47 9.64
C LYS A 7 0.16 -25.81 9.42
N VAL A 8 0.02 -25.10 8.31
CA VAL A 8 -1.28 -24.57 7.88
C VAL A 8 -2.07 -25.71 7.23
N ARG A 9 -3.25 -26.01 7.75
CA ARG A 9 -4.16 -27.03 7.20
C ARG A 9 -5.32 -26.31 6.51
N LEU A 10 -5.54 -26.61 5.24
CA LEU A 10 -6.73 -26.21 4.51
C LEU A 10 -7.59 -27.46 4.38
N ASP A 11 -8.70 -27.46 5.12
CA ASP A 11 -9.62 -28.59 5.22
C ASP A 11 -8.89 -29.86 5.69
N THR A 12 -8.64 -30.83 4.81
CA THR A 12 -7.89 -32.06 5.12
C THR A 12 -6.43 -32.04 4.65
N GLN A 13 -6.03 -31.08 3.82
CA GLN A 13 -4.70 -31.06 3.21
C GLN A 13 -3.74 -30.15 3.98
N VAL A 14 -2.54 -30.67 4.23
CA VAL A 14 -1.47 -29.91 4.86
C VAL A 14 -0.68 -29.18 3.78
N ILE A 15 -0.65 -27.85 3.84
CA ILE A 15 0.08 -27.02 2.90
C ILE A 15 1.49 -26.78 3.45
N SER A 16 2.50 -27.18 2.69
CA SER A 16 3.89 -26.85 2.96
C SER A 16 4.12 -25.34 2.79
N LYS A 17 4.86 -24.73 3.71
CA LYS A 17 5.25 -23.31 3.63
C LYS A 17 6.04 -23.08 2.33
N SER A 18 5.42 -22.39 1.37
CA SER A 18 6.09 -21.99 0.13
C SER A 18 6.86 -20.69 0.36
N GLU A 19 8.08 -20.61 -0.16
CA GLU A 19 8.88 -19.38 -0.16
C GLU A 19 8.25 -18.30 -1.07
N ARG A 20 7.35 -18.70 -1.98
CA ARG A 20 6.70 -17.83 -2.97
C ARG A 20 5.19 -18.09 -2.99
N PHE A 21 4.39 -17.06 -2.71
CA PHE A 21 2.93 -17.12 -2.73
C PHE A 21 2.36 -15.93 -3.53
N ASN A 22 1.26 -16.10 -4.26
CA ASN A 22 0.61 -15.00 -4.95
C ASN A 22 -0.72 -14.70 -4.26
N TYR A 23 -0.88 -13.50 -3.71
CA TYR A 23 -2.15 -13.05 -3.13
C TYR A 23 -2.57 -11.73 -3.76
N LEU A 24 -3.79 -11.66 -4.32
CA LEU A 24 -4.39 -10.42 -4.80
C LEU A 24 -3.41 -9.55 -5.62
N ARG A 25 -2.71 -10.18 -6.57
CA ARG A 25 -1.73 -9.56 -7.49
C ARG A 25 -0.36 -9.22 -6.91
N PHE A 26 -0.10 -9.52 -5.63
CA PHE A 26 1.21 -9.38 -4.99
C PHE A 26 1.92 -10.73 -4.86
N LYS A 27 3.23 -10.72 -5.14
CA LYS A 27 4.12 -11.88 -5.01
C LYS A 27 4.81 -11.82 -3.65
N ILE A 28 4.33 -12.64 -2.73
CA ILE A 28 4.77 -12.77 -1.34
C ILE A 28 6.01 -13.67 -1.34
N GLN A 29 7.18 -13.12 -1.02
CA GLN A 29 8.46 -13.84 -0.95
C GLN A 29 9.02 -13.77 0.48
N GLY A 30 8.59 -14.66 1.39
CA GLY A 30 9.05 -14.69 2.79
C GLY A 30 8.77 -13.43 3.64
N TYR A 31 8.68 -13.57 4.98
CA TYR A 31 8.21 -12.48 5.85
C TYR A 31 9.09 -11.21 5.80
N ARG A 32 10.42 -11.37 5.64
CA ARG A 32 11.38 -10.27 5.68
C ARG A 32 11.27 -9.34 4.47
N LEU A 33 11.13 -9.88 3.27
CA LEU A 33 11.05 -9.06 2.05
C LEU A 33 9.67 -8.38 1.96
N ILE A 34 8.59 -9.07 2.33
CA ILE A 34 7.24 -8.49 2.37
C ILE A 34 7.18 -7.29 3.30
N HIS A 35 7.69 -7.41 4.52
CA HIS A 35 7.62 -6.31 5.48
C HIS A 35 8.41 -5.09 4.98
N ASN A 36 9.58 -5.31 4.38
CA ASN A 36 10.42 -4.23 3.88
C ASN A 36 9.77 -3.52 2.67
N ASP A 37 9.25 -4.29 1.72
CA ASP A 37 8.59 -3.76 0.52
C ASP A 37 7.28 -3.04 0.85
N VAL A 38 6.49 -3.60 1.76
CA VAL A 38 5.24 -2.98 2.24
C VAL A 38 5.54 -1.71 3.03
N THR A 39 6.55 -1.73 3.91
CA THR A 39 6.97 -0.52 4.66
C THR A 39 7.45 0.57 3.71
N HIS A 40 8.23 0.21 2.69
CA HIS A 40 8.68 1.13 1.66
C HIS A 40 7.50 1.71 0.87
N TYR A 41 6.57 0.85 0.41
CA TYR A 41 5.38 1.29 -0.32
C TYR A 41 4.49 2.22 0.52
N ILE A 42 4.24 1.88 1.78
CA ILE A 42 3.50 2.73 2.73
C ILE A 42 4.23 4.06 2.93
N GLY A 43 5.56 4.02 3.05
CA GLY A 43 6.41 5.21 3.14
C GLY A 43 6.24 6.13 1.91
N MET A 44 6.32 5.55 0.71
CA MET A 44 6.10 6.27 -0.55
C MET A 44 4.70 6.86 -0.64
N ALA A 45 3.67 6.09 -0.29
CA ALA A 45 2.28 6.55 -0.27
C ALA A 45 2.10 7.72 0.71
N ARG A 46 2.70 7.63 1.91
CA ARG A 46 2.67 8.69 2.93
C ARG A 46 3.41 9.94 2.46
N MET A 47 4.57 9.80 1.81
CA MET A 47 5.29 10.93 1.20
C MET A 47 4.47 11.62 0.12
N LYS A 48 3.87 10.86 -0.81
CA LYS A 48 2.99 11.40 -1.86
C LYS A 48 1.80 12.16 -1.26
N ARG A 49 1.16 11.62 -0.21
CA ARG A 49 0.08 12.30 0.51
C ARG A 49 0.55 13.60 1.17
N ARG A 50 1.72 13.61 1.82
CA ARG A 50 2.30 14.81 2.44
C ARG A 50 2.58 15.90 1.39
N LEU A 51 3.19 15.54 0.27
CA LEU A 51 3.43 16.45 -0.85
C LEU A 51 2.12 17.07 -1.37
N ALA A 52 1.12 16.23 -1.63
CA ALA A 52 -0.18 16.70 -2.08
C ALA A 52 -0.86 17.65 -1.08
N SER A 53 -0.75 17.35 0.22
CA SER A 53 -1.28 18.22 1.28
C SER A 53 -0.54 19.56 1.35
N GLY A 54 0.77 19.57 1.13
CA GLY A 54 1.58 20.78 1.08
C GLY A 54 1.17 21.71 -0.06
N VAL A 55 0.97 21.14 -1.27
CA VAL A 55 0.48 21.90 -2.44
C VAL A 55 -0.88 22.55 -2.16
N MET A 56 -1.75 21.86 -1.43
CA MET A 56 -3.07 22.40 -1.08
C MET A 56 -3.00 23.46 0.02
N GLY A 57 -2.13 23.29 1.02
CA GLY A 57 -1.95 24.22 2.13
C GLY A 57 -1.14 25.47 1.80
N ASP A 58 -0.29 25.42 0.77
CA ASP A 58 0.60 26.53 0.43
C ASP A 58 -0.17 27.75 -0.10
N LYS A 59 -0.11 28.87 0.63
CA LYS A 59 -0.76 30.13 0.25
C LYS A 59 -0.16 30.75 -1.01
N LYS A 60 1.08 30.40 -1.39
CA LYS A 60 1.77 30.90 -2.58
C LYS A 60 1.18 30.34 -3.88
N ILE A 61 0.48 29.21 -3.81
CA ILE A 61 -0.10 28.57 -4.99
C ILE A 61 -1.49 29.17 -5.26
N PRO A 62 -1.72 29.78 -6.44
CA PRO A 62 -3.00 30.41 -6.73
C PRO A 62 -4.16 29.39 -6.73
N PRO A 63 -5.38 29.79 -6.31
CA PRO A 63 -6.54 28.90 -6.22
C PRO A 63 -6.86 28.15 -7.52
N LYS A 64 -6.66 28.80 -8.68
CA LYS A 64 -6.86 28.18 -10.01
C LYS A 64 -6.00 26.92 -10.22
N HIS A 65 -4.78 26.92 -9.69
CA HIS A 65 -3.86 25.76 -9.77
C HIS A 65 -4.25 24.68 -8.76
N LYS A 66 -4.68 25.07 -7.55
CA LYS A 66 -5.21 24.14 -6.54
C LYS A 66 -6.48 23.42 -7.02
N GLY A 67 -7.36 24.13 -7.74
CA GLY A 67 -8.56 23.52 -8.35
C GLY A 67 -8.22 22.43 -9.37
N LYS A 68 -7.21 22.67 -10.23
CA LYS A 68 -6.71 21.66 -11.17
C LYS A 68 -6.09 20.46 -10.43
N PHE A 69 -5.26 20.75 -9.42
CA PHE A 69 -4.62 19.71 -8.61
C PHE A 69 -5.65 18.82 -7.89
N TYR A 70 -6.68 19.44 -7.31
CA TYR A 70 -7.77 18.72 -6.66
C TYR A 70 -8.48 17.77 -7.64
N ARG A 71 -8.82 18.24 -8.84
CA ARG A 71 -9.53 17.43 -9.85
C ARG A 71 -8.70 16.26 -10.38
N VAL A 72 -7.39 16.43 -10.57
CA VAL A 72 -6.51 15.43 -11.20
C VAL A 72 -5.92 14.45 -10.20
N VAL A 73 -5.57 14.90 -8.98
CA VAL A 73 -4.83 14.07 -8.01
C VAL A 73 -5.70 13.68 -6.83
N VAL A 74 -6.42 14.64 -6.23
CA VAL A 74 -7.16 14.41 -4.98
C VAL A 74 -8.45 13.65 -5.24
N ARG A 75 -9.25 14.06 -6.24
CA ARG A 75 -10.56 13.46 -6.54
C ARG A 75 -10.47 11.98 -6.92
N PRO A 76 -9.56 11.54 -7.81
CA PRO A 76 -9.42 10.11 -8.11
C PRO A 76 -8.96 9.29 -6.90
N ALA A 77 -8.04 9.83 -6.09
CA ALA A 77 -7.60 9.17 -4.86
C ALA A 77 -8.73 9.05 -3.83
N LEU A 78 -9.62 10.05 -3.75
CA LEU A 78 -10.78 10.02 -2.86
C LEU A 78 -11.82 8.99 -3.33
N LEU A 79 -12.10 8.94 -4.64
CA LEU A 79 -13.06 8.01 -5.24
C LEU A 79 -12.64 6.54 -5.06
N TYR A 80 -11.35 6.24 -5.19
CA TYR A 80 -10.85 4.89 -4.88
C TYR A 80 -11.14 4.50 -3.43
N GLY A 81 -11.02 5.45 -2.49
CA GLY A 81 -11.35 5.21 -1.09
C GLY A 81 -12.84 5.04 -0.79
N THR A 82 -13.73 5.41 -1.72
CA THR A 82 -15.18 5.19 -1.60
C THR A 82 -15.67 3.89 -2.24
N GLU A 83 -14.82 3.22 -3.03
CA GLU A 83 -15.14 1.96 -3.71
C GLU A 83 -14.59 0.71 -2.97
N CYS A 84 -13.88 0.90 -1.85
CA CYS A 84 -13.37 -0.16 -0.97
C CYS A 84 -14.23 -0.30 0.29
#